data_AF-A0A841B634-F1
#
_entry.id   AF-A0A841B634-F1
#
_cell.length_a   1.000
_cell.length_b   1.000
_cell.length_c   1.000
_cell.angle_alpha   90.00
_cell.angle_beta   90.00
_cell.angle_gamma   90.00
#
_symmetry.space_group_name_H-M   'P 1'
#
loop_
_entity.id
_entity.type
_entity.pdbx_description
1 polymer ?
#
loop_
_entity_poly.entity_id
_entity_poly.type
_entity_poly.pdbx_seq_one_letter_code
_entity_poly.pdbx_strand_id
1 'polypeptide(L)'
;MTSWRDQTGAAYRPATIRALAKQADGILRDGGALAPLRAALDEWDRRPDARPGLLPHLYDDAVKAARRIEQPAAHPPVRSARGEKVRGWLALAAEPAPVEAEPVEQLAEGMRA
;
A
#
# COMPACT_ATOMS: atom_id res chain seq x y z
N MET A 1 31.23 -18.20 16.77
CA MET A 1 30.19 -17.95 17.79
C MET A 1 29.24 -19.13 17.78
N THR A 2 29.15 -19.88 18.87
CA THR A 2 28.27 -21.06 18.98
C THR A 2 26.84 -20.59 19.21
N SER A 3 25.90 -20.97 18.33
CA SER A 3 24.50 -20.56 18.44
C SER A 3 23.84 -21.17 19.68
N TRP A 4 22.81 -20.54 20.25
CA TRP A 4 22.00 -21.14 21.32
C TRP A 4 21.38 -22.48 20.89
N ARG A 5 21.07 -22.61 19.59
CA ARG A 5 20.63 -23.87 18.97
C ARG A 5 21.68 -24.95 19.15
N ASP A 6 22.93 -24.64 18.83
CA ASP A 6 24.05 -25.59 18.91
C ASP A 6 24.38 -25.98 20.36
N GLN A 7 24.05 -25.12 21.33
CA GLN A 7 24.30 -25.37 22.76
C GLN A 7 23.21 -26.20 23.45
N THR A 8 21.96 -26.14 22.96
CA THR A 8 20.80 -26.72 23.67
C THR A 8 20.05 -27.77 22.87
N GLY A 9 20.31 -27.89 21.56
CA GLY A 9 19.53 -28.73 20.64
C GLY A 9 18.10 -28.21 20.38
N ALA A 10 17.67 -27.13 21.06
CA ALA A 10 16.35 -26.54 20.88
C ALA A 10 16.34 -25.56 19.70
N ALA A 11 15.35 -25.69 18.81
CA ALA A 11 15.22 -24.84 17.64
C ALA A 11 15.06 -23.34 17.99
N TYR A 12 14.50 -23.00 19.15
CA TYR A 12 14.26 -21.60 19.53
C TYR A 12 14.45 -21.38 21.03
N ARG A 13 14.84 -20.15 21.41
CA ARG A 13 14.83 -19.73 22.81
C ARG A 13 13.38 -19.63 23.31
N PRO A 14 13.07 -20.05 24.55
CA PRO A 14 11.72 -19.90 25.11
C PRO A 14 11.21 -18.46 25.11
N ALA A 15 12.09 -17.47 25.31
CA ALA A 15 11.74 -16.05 25.24
C ALA A 15 11.27 -15.62 23.84
N THR A 16 11.91 -16.14 22.78
CA THR A 16 11.53 -15.90 21.38
C THR A 16 10.14 -16.46 21.11
N ILE A 17 9.86 -17.70 21.54
CA ILE A 17 8.55 -18.33 21.39
C ILE A 17 7.45 -17.52 22.11
N ARG A 18 7.70 -17.09 23.36
CA ARG A 18 6.74 -16.25 24.10
C ARG A 18 6.48 -14.91 23.42
N ALA A 19 7.51 -14.28 22.85
CA ALA A 19 7.37 -13.03 22.11
C ALA A 19 6.52 -13.20 20.84
N LEU A 20 6.79 -14.26 20.06
CA LEU A 20 6.01 -14.61 18.87
C LEU A 20 4.55 -14.92 19.22
N ALA A 21 4.32 -15.70 20.27
CA ALA A 21 2.98 -16.03 20.76
C ALA A 21 2.19 -14.76 21.14
N LYS A 22 2.80 -13.83 21.89
CA LYS A 22 2.17 -12.56 22.25
C LYS A 22 1.73 -11.75 21.02
N GLN A 23 2.55 -11.74 19.97
CA GLN A 23 2.23 -11.02 18.75
C GLN A 23 1.14 -11.72 17.93
N ALA A 24 1.22 -13.05 17.81
CA ALA A 24 0.19 -13.86 17.15
C ALA A 24 -1.17 -13.70 17.85
N ASP A 25 -1.20 -13.75 19.18
CA ASP A 25 -2.40 -13.53 19.98
C ASP A 25 -2.96 -12.12 19.79
N GLY A 26 -2.09 -11.11 19.65
CA GLY A 26 -2.48 -9.74 19.32
C GLY A 26 -3.20 -9.68 17.98
N ILE A 27 -2.57 -10.20 16.93
CA ILE A 27 -3.13 -10.24 15.57
C ILE A 27 -4.47 -10.97 15.54
N LEU A 28 -4.60 -12.13 16.21
CA LEU A 28 -5.84 -12.89 16.25
C LEU A 28 -6.94 -12.18 17.04
N ARG A 29 -6.59 -11.52 18.16
CA ARG A 29 -7.53 -10.70 18.93
C ARG A 29 -8.08 -9.52 18.12
N ASP A 30 -7.25 -8.95 17.25
CA ASP A 30 -7.61 -7.85 16.36
C ASP A 30 -8.39 -8.32 15.11
N GLY A 31 -8.77 -9.60 15.04
CA GLY A 31 -9.54 -10.17 13.93
C GLY A 31 -8.70 -10.61 12.72
N GLY A 32 -7.38 -10.78 12.91
CA GLY A 32 -6.48 -11.24 11.87
C GLY A 32 -6.79 -12.65 11.37
N ALA A 33 -6.49 -12.90 10.09
CA ALA A 33 -6.77 -14.17 9.43
C ALA A 33 -5.68 -15.23 9.73
N LEU A 34 -6.11 -16.46 10.00
CA LEU A 34 -5.21 -17.56 10.36
C LEU A 34 -4.26 -17.97 9.22
N ALA A 35 -4.74 -17.98 7.98
CA ALA A 35 -3.94 -18.42 6.83
C ALA A 35 -2.73 -17.49 6.54
N PRO A 36 -2.89 -16.15 6.45
CA PRO A 36 -1.75 -15.24 6.37
C PRO A 36 -0.82 -15.30 7.58
N LEU A 37 -1.35 -15.53 8.79
CA LEU A 37 -0.53 -15.68 10.00
C LEU A 37 0.37 -16.92 9.94
N ARG A 38 -0.14 -18.06 9.44
CA ARG A 38 0.68 -19.26 9.20
C ARG A 38 1.80 -18.98 8.20
N ALA A 39 1.46 -18.36 7.06
CA ALA A 39 2.46 -18.02 6.05
C ALA A 39 3.54 -17.06 6.57
N ALA A 40 3.16 -16.12 7.45
CA ALA A 40 4.10 -15.21 8.09
C ALA A 40 5.04 -15.92 9.07
N LEU A 41 4.54 -16.90 9.84
CA LEU A 41 5.35 -17.73 10.73
C LEU A 41 6.32 -18.62 9.95
N ASP A 42 5.88 -19.21 8.83
CA ASP A 42 6.74 -20.02 7.96
C ASP A 42 7.84 -19.18 7.30
N GLU A 43 7.54 -17.93 6.94
CA GLU A 43 8.54 -16.96 6.44
C GLU A 43 9.51 -16.53 7.55
N TRP A 44 9.03 -16.35 8.77
CA TRP A 44 9.86 -16.03 9.91
C TRP A 44 10.85 -17.16 10.23
N ASP A 45 10.38 -18.40 10.23
CA ASP A 45 11.18 -19.62 10.48
C ASP A 45 12.31 -19.81 9.46
N ARG A 46 12.06 -19.48 8.19
CA ARG A 46 13.05 -19.52 7.10
C ARG A 46 14.18 -18.50 7.26
N ARG A 47 14.06 -17.51 8.14
CA ARG A 47 15.04 -16.43 8.32
C ARG A 47 15.84 -16.62 9.62
N PRO A 48 17.12 -17.03 9.55
CA PRO A 48 17.92 -17.35 10.73
C PRO A 48 18.18 -16.14 11.66
N ASP A 49 18.14 -14.91 11.13
CA ASP A 49 18.38 -13.67 11.88
C ASP A 49 17.10 -12.87 12.18
N ALA A 50 15.92 -13.44 11.95
CA ALA A 50 14.67 -12.73 12.16
C ALA A 50 14.39 -12.49 13.65
N ARG A 51 14.18 -11.21 14.00
CA ARG A 51 13.70 -10.84 15.34
C ARG A 51 12.19 -11.10 15.45
N PRO A 52 11.64 -11.45 16.63
CA PRO A 52 10.20 -11.58 16.82
C PRO A 52 9.42 -10.34 16.36
N GLY A 53 9.97 -9.15 16.58
CA GLY A 53 9.42 -7.87 16.13
C GLY A 53 9.10 -7.79 14.62
N LEU A 54 9.65 -8.69 13.80
CA LEU A 54 9.39 -8.74 12.36
C LEU A 54 8.03 -9.39 12.00
N LEU A 55 7.46 -10.20 12.89
CA LEU A 55 6.24 -10.98 12.60
C LEU A 55 5.05 -10.14 12.10
N PRO A 56 4.71 -8.97 12.68
CA PRO A 56 3.59 -8.14 12.19
C PRO A 56 3.78 -7.69 10.74
N HIS A 57 5.02 -7.36 10.35
CA HIS A 57 5.30 -6.95 8.97
C HIS A 57 5.18 -8.12 7.99
N LEU A 58 5.64 -9.30 8.37
CA LEU A 58 5.46 -10.52 7.57
C LEU A 58 3.98 -10.89 7.43
N TYR A 59 3.18 -10.65 8.47
CA TYR A 59 1.73 -10.82 8.41
C TYR A 59 1.10 -9.85 7.40
N ASP A 60 1.45 -8.57 7.43
CA ASP A 60 0.97 -7.59 6.44
C ASP A 60 1.33 -8.00 5.01
N ASP A 61 2.55 -8.49 4.81
CA ASP A 61 3.01 -8.96 3.49
C ASP A 61 2.27 -10.24 3.06
N ALA A 62 2.01 -11.17 3.98
CA ALA A 62 1.20 -12.36 3.72
C ALA A 62 -0.26 -12.01 3.39
N VAL A 63 -0.86 -11.02 4.06
CA VAL A 63 -2.21 -10.53 3.76
C VAL A 63 -2.24 -9.90 2.36
N LYS A 64 -1.25 -9.08 2.02
CA LYS A 64 -1.13 -8.50 0.66
C LYS A 64 -0.96 -9.59 -0.39
N ALA A 65 -0.16 -10.62 -0.13
CA ALA A 65 0.04 -11.74 -1.03
C ALA A 65 -1.26 -12.54 -1.23
N ALA A 66 -1.98 -12.83 -0.15
CA ALA A 66 -3.27 -13.54 -0.20
C ALA A 66 -4.30 -12.77 -1.05
N ARG A 67 -4.43 -11.46 -0.85
CA ARG A 67 -5.33 -10.61 -1.66
C ARG A 67 -5.00 -10.61 -3.15
N ARG A 68 -3.72 -10.73 -3.52
CA ARG A 68 -3.30 -10.81 -4.93
C ARG A 68 -3.66 -12.15 -5.58
N ILE A 69 -3.75 -13.23 -4.80
CA ILE A 69 -4.16 -14.55 -5.31
C ILE A 69 -5.66 -14.57 -5.59
N GLU A 70 -6.46 -13.93 -4.73
CA GLU A 70 -7.92 -13.81 -4.91
C GLU A 70 -8.32 -12.91 -6.08
N GLN A 71 -7.44 -11.99 -6.48
CA GLN A 71 -7.60 -11.17 -7.67
C GLN A 71 -6.55 -11.58 -8.72
N PRO A 72 -6.73 -12.73 -9.42
CA PRO A 72 -5.88 -13.06 -10.55
C PRO A 72 -5.97 -11.89 -11.52
N ALA A 73 -4.81 -11.29 -11.83
CA ALA A 73 -4.70 -10.06 -12.60
C ALA A 73 -5.47 -10.18 -13.92
N ALA A 74 -6.67 -9.62 -13.98
CA ALA A 74 -7.47 -9.55 -15.20
C ALA A 74 -6.96 -8.46 -16.16
N HIS A 75 -5.99 -7.63 -15.77
CA HIS A 75 -5.44 -6.61 -16.66
C HIS A 75 -3.92 -6.42 -16.47
N PRO A 76 -3.14 -6.34 -17.56
CA PRO A 76 -1.78 -5.81 -17.49
C PRO A 76 -1.85 -4.39 -16.88
N PRO A 77 -0.80 -3.93 -16.17
CA PRO A 77 -0.81 -2.61 -15.58
C PRO A 77 -1.03 -1.59 -16.70
N VAL A 78 -2.22 -0.98 -16.72
CA VAL A 78 -2.48 0.22 -17.50
C VAL A 78 -1.38 1.19 -17.08
N ARG A 79 -0.57 1.58 -18.06
CA ARG A 79 0.60 2.44 -17.91
C ARG A 79 0.32 3.54 -16.89
N SER A 80 1.02 3.47 -15.76
CA SER A 80 1.31 4.51 -14.78
C SER A 80 0.58 5.86 -14.99
N ALA A 81 -0.24 6.24 -14.02
CA ALA A 81 -0.86 7.55 -13.82
C ALA A 81 0.12 8.76 -13.85
N ARG A 82 1.43 8.54 -14.02
CA ARG A 82 2.41 9.60 -14.29
C ARG A 82 2.12 10.32 -15.62
N GLY A 83 1.57 9.62 -16.62
CA GLY A 83 1.22 10.22 -17.92
C GLY A 83 -0.04 11.11 -17.89
N GLU A 84 -1.00 10.81 -17.01
CA GLU A 84 -2.24 11.60 -16.88
C GLU A 84 -2.00 12.93 -16.18
N LYS A 85 -1.16 12.97 -15.14
CA LYS A 85 -0.76 14.23 -14.53
C LYS A 85 -0.05 15.14 -15.54
N VAL A 86 0.89 14.61 -16.33
CA VAL A 86 1.59 15.39 -17.37
C VAL A 86 0.61 15.90 -18.44
N ARG A 87 -0.36 15.07 -18.86
CA ARG A 87 -1.39 15.52 -19.81
C ARG A 87 -2.32 16.59 -19.24
N GLY A 88 -2.71 16.51 -17.97
CA GLY A 88 -3.51 17.54 -17.31
C GLY A 88 -2.78 18.89 -17.19
N TRP A 89 -1.47 18.86 -16.90
CA TRP A 89 -0.65 20.07 -16.84
C TRP A 89 -0.42 20.71 -18.22
N LEU A 90 -0.20 19.90 -19.25
CA LEU A 90 -0.06 20.40 -20.63
C LEU A 90 -1.39 20.96 -21.18
N ALA A 91 -2.52 20.39 -20.80
CA ALA A 91 -3.84 20.90 -21.17
C ALA A 91 -4.12 22.28 -20.56
N LEU A 92 -3.77 22.49 -19.28
CA LEU A 92 -3.89 23.80 -18.63
C LEU A 92 -2.99 24.87 -19.25
N ALA A 93 -1.82 24.49 -19.78
CA ALA A 93 -0.93 25.41 -20.48
C ALA A 93 -1.39 25.74 -21.92
N ALA A 94 -2.34 24.96 -22.46
CA ALA A 94 -2.88 25.12 -23.80
C ALA A 94 -4.26 25.83 -23.83
N GLU A 95 -4.82 26.17 -22.67
CA GLU A 95 -6.03 26.99 -22.57
C GLU A 95 -5.72 28.41 -23.11
N PRO A 96 -6.34 28.84 -24.23
CA PRO A 96 -6.26 30.24 -24.64
C PRO A 96 -6.98 31.10 -23.60
N ALA A 97 -6.33 32.20 -23.21
CA ALA A 97 -6.87 33.15 -22.23
C ALA A 97 -8.30 33.58 -22.60
N PRO A 98 -9.21 33.73 -21.61
CA PRO A 98 -10.53 34.29 -21.86
C PRO A 98 -10.34 35.69 -22.43
N VAL A 99 -10.77 35.88 -23.69
CA VAL A 99 -10.90 37.20 -24.29
C VAL A 99 -11.83 37.99 -23.39
N GLU A 100 -11.29 39.06 -22.79
CA GLU A 100 -12.07 40.04 -22.04
C GLU A 100 -13.19 40.53 -22.95
N ALA A 101 -14.43 40.14 -22.63
CA ALA A 101 -15.60 40.74 -23.22
C ALA A 101 -15.73 42.13 -22.63
N GLU A 102 -15.21 43.12 -23.36
CA GLU A 102 -15.41 44.55 -23.05
C GLU A 102 -16.92 44.88 -22.94
N PRO A 103 -17.30 45.80 -22.04
CA PRO A 103 -18.67 46.00 -21.63
C PRO A 103 -19.48 46.78 -22.67
N VAL A 104 -20.78 46.49 -22.67
CA VAL A 104 -21.85 47.07 -23.49
C VAL A 104 -21.87 48.60 -23.38
N GLU A 105 -21.44 49.32 -24.42
CA GLU A 105 -21.80 50.73 -24.59
C GLU A 105 -23.12 50.88 -25.34
N GLN A 106 -24.05 51.51 -24.62
CA GLN A 106 -25.33 52.02 -25.07
C GLN A 106 -25.15 53.00 -26.24
N LEU A 107 -25.94 52.82 -27.30
CA LEU A 107 -26.36 53.90 -28.20
C LEU A 107 -27.73 53.56 -28.80
N ALA A 108 -28.71 53.42 -27.92
CA ALA A 108 -30.06 53.81 -28.25
C ALA A 108 -30.15 55.32 -28.02
N GLU A 109 -30.15 56.13 -29.07
CA GLU A 109 -31.04 57.28 -29.26
C GLU A 109 -30.73 57.98 -30.59
N GLY A 110 -31.71 58.06 -31.50
CA GLY A 110 -31.54 58.71 -32.80
C GLY A 110 -32.74 58.65 -33.74
N MET A 111 -33.87 59.24 -33.31
CA MET A 111 -34.90 59.89 -34.15
C MET A 111 -35.71 59.01 -35.15
N ARG A 112 -36.96 58.71 -34.80
CA ARG A 112 -38.20 59.42 -35.23
C ARG A 112 -38.46 59.39 -36.75
N ALA A 113 -39.48 58.62 -37.13
CA ALA A 113 -40.42 58.95 -38.19
C ALA A 113 -41.81 59.13 -37.55
#